data_AF-A1SYS9-F1
#
_entry.id   AF-A1SYS9-F1
#
_cell.length_a   1.000
_cell.length_b   1.000
_cell.length_c   1.000
_cell.angle_alpha   90.00
_cell.angle_beta   90.00
_cell.angle_gamma   90.00
#
_symmetry.space_group_name_H-M   'P 1'
#
loop_
_entity.id
_entity.type
_entity.pdbx_description
1 polymer ?
#
loop_
_entity_poly.entity_id
_entity_poly.type
_entity_poly.pdbx_seq_one_letter_code
_entity_poly.pdbx_strand_id
1 'polypeptide(L)'
;MSEWYDNQKKPASNFRKLLQERLDKVNPRRKLSAEEEKRLSKLEAIAVKLKRGDNVQNRQLQTWLSVDEYEQIAAEWDTQKLFREELKDKPSELKRYEDKLKEAIMMRNRSDACHRKGKKSAAYKLDGKCESLCEDALEILQEIVAADASLQIWFDRHLDFGHGSLIDASLGNLPRLVTSRSIEKLSDDSRLVKKIDVKISVVECAIYSIGRDTTVSSKGDRLMLEKFLNTDD
;
A
#
# COMPACT_ATOMS: atom_id res chain seq x y z
N MET A 1 22.13 17.57 -15.78
CA MET A 1 21.42 17.48 -14.49
C MET A 1 19.94 17.44 -14.80
N SER A 2 19.40 16.23 -14.74
CA SER A 2 18.24 15.77 -15.49
C SER A 2 16.93 16.32 -14.93
N GLU A 3 16.16 16.99 -15.79
CA GLU A 3 14.76 17.40 -15.62
C GLU A 3 13.83 16.25 -15.17
N TRP A 4 14.30 15.01 -15.26
CA TRP A 4 13.68 13.81 -14.72
C TRP A 4 13.59 13.79 -13.18
N TYR A 5 14.60 14.32 -12.47
CA TYR A 5 14.62 14.35 -11.00
C TYR A 5 13.66 15.43 -10.43
N ASP A 6 13.45 16.52 -11.17
CA ASP A 6 12.52 17.59 -10.78
C ASP A 6 11.05 17.19 -11.00
N ASN A 7 10.77 16.30 -11.94
CA ASN A 7 9.43 15.75 -12.15
C ASN A 7 8.99 14.76 -11.07
N GLN A 8 9.91 14.13 -10.33
CA GLN A 8 9.56 13.28 -9.18
C GLN A 8 9.18 14.08 -7.93
N LYS A 9 9.45 15.39 -7.89
CA LYS A 9 9.11 16.29 -6.77
C LYS A 9 7.81 17.08 -6.96
N LYS A 10 7.07 16.90 -8.06
CA LYS A 10 5.74 17.52 -8.21
C LYS A 10 4.78 16.87 -7.21
N PRO A 11 4.01 17.66 -6.43
CA PRO A 11 3.16 17.08 -5.41
C PRO A 11 2.09 16.24 -6.11
N ALA A 12 1.97 14.97 -5.73
CA ALA A 12 0.93 14.05 -6.22
C ALA A 12 -0.49 14.67 -6.20
N SER A 13 -0.69 15.71 -5.39
CA SER A 13 -1.88 16.58 -5.38
C SER A 13 -2.17 17.26 -6.73
N ASN A 14 -1.18 17.81 -7.44
CA ASN A 14 -1.40 18.50 -8.72
C ASN A 14 -1.78 17.51 -9.83
N PHE A 15 -1.21 16.31 -9.82
CA PHE A 15 -1.54 15.26 -10.77
C PHE A 15 -2.97 14.73 -10.56
N ARG A 16 -3.36 14.46 -9.30
CA ARG A 16 -4.74 14.06 -8.97
C ARG A 16 -5.77 15.10 -9.38
N LYS A 17 -5.49 16.40 -9.16
CA LYS A 17 -6.37 17.49 -9.63
C LYS A 17 -6.50 17.49 -11.15
N LEU A 18 -5.40 17.37 -11.87
CA LEU A 18 -5.40 17.36 -13.34
C LEU A 18 -6.13 16.12 -13.90
N LEU A 19 -6.01 14.96 -13.26
CA LEU A 19 -6.79 13.76 -13.58
C LEU A 19 -8.28 13.98 -13.32
N GLN A 20 -8.64 14.57 -12.17
CA GLN A 20 -10.03 14.86 -11.84
C GLN A 20 -10.64 15.82 -12.87
N GLU A 21 -9.93 16.88 -13.25
CA GLU A 21 -10.35 17.83 -14.29
C GLU A 21 -10.56 17.15 -15.65
N ARG A 22 -9.66 16.23 -16.04
CA ARG A 22 -9.84 15.45 -17.27
C ARG A 22 -11.06 14.53 -17.19
N LEU A 23 -11.26 13.82 -16.07
CA LEU A 23 -12.42 12.96 -15.87
C LEU A 23 -13.74 13.74 -15.89
N ASP A 24 -13.77 14.91 -15.23
CA ASP A 24 -14.93 15.78 -15.19
C ASP A 24 -15.24 16.38 -16.57
N LYS A 25 -14.22 16.60 -17.41
CA LYS A 25 -14.40 17.02 -18.81
C LYS A 25 -14.94 15.90 -19.70
N VAL A 26 -14.48 14.67 -19.50
CA VAL A 26 -14.89 13.50 -20.29
C VAL A 26 -16.29 13.02 -19.90
N ASN A 27 -16.66 13.13 -18.62
CA ASN A 27 -17.95 12.70 -18.10
C ASN A 27 -18.55 13.78 -17.17
N PRO A 28 -19.08 14.88 -17.74
CA PRO A 28 -19.64 15.98 -16.97
C PRO A 28 -20.94 15.56 -16.27
N ARG A 29 -21.17 16.11 -15.07
CA ARG A 29 -22.45 15.90 -14.38
C ARG A 29 -23.58 16.60 -15.13
N ARG A 30 -24.69 15.90 -15.34
CA ARG A 30 -25.96 16.52 -15.75
C ARG A 30 -26.51 17.38 -14.61
N LYS A 31 -27.50 18.21 -14.93
CA LYS A 31 -28.24 18.97 -13.93
C LYS A 31 -28.86 17.99 -12.92
N LEU A 32 -28.53 18.17 -11.65
CA LEU A 32 -28.99 17.33 -10.56
C LEU A 32 -30.42 17.69 -10.19
N SER A 33 -31.20 16.67 -9.79
CA SER A 33 -32.48 16.89 -9.11
C SER A 33 -32.23 17.35 -7.66
N ALA A 34 -33.24 17.95 -7.02
CA ALA A 34 -33.14 18.33 -5.61
C ALA A 34 -32.86 17.14 -4.67
N GLU A 35 -33.32 15.94 -5.05
CA GLU A 35 -33.04 14.71 -4.31
C GLU A 35 -31.58 14.26 -4.48
N GLU A 36 -31.05 14.37 -5.69
CA GLU A 36 -29.64 14.07 -6.00
C GLU A 36 -28.69 15.04 -5.30
N GLU A 37 -29.00 16.34 -5.27
CA GLU A 37 -28.23 17.35 -4.54
C GLU A 37 -28.24 17.08 -3.03
N LYS A 38 -29.40 16.70 -2.48
CA LYS A 38 -29.53 16.33 -1.06
C LYS A 38 -28.71 15.08 -0.74
N ARG A 39 -28.78 14.06 -1.60
CA ARG A 39 -28.01 12.81 -1.46
C ARG A 39 -26.51 13.09 -1.53
N LEU A 40 -26.07 13.87 -2.51
CA LEU A 40 -24.68 14.27 -2.70
C LEU A 40 -24.12 14.97 -1.45
N SER A 41 -24.83 16.00 -0.97
CA SER A 41 -24.43 16.75 0.24
C SER A 41 -24.29 15.86 1.47
N LYS A 42 -25.13 14.83 1.61
CA LYS A 42 -25.09 13.89 2.74
C LYS A 42 -23.94 12.90 2.61
N LEU A 43 -23.70 12.37 1.41
CA LEU A 43 -22.57 11.48 1.16
C LEU A 43 -21.23 12.21 1.33
N GLU A 44 -21.10 13.46 0.89
CA GLU A 44 -19.90 14.28 1.12
C GLU A 44 -19.64 14.49 2.62
N ALA A 45 -20.69 14.78 3.40
CA ALA A 45 -20.56 14.89 4.85
C ALA A 45 -20.13 13.57 5.51
N ILE A 46 -20.61 12.43 5.00
CA ILE A 46 -20.18 11.09 5.44
C ILE A 46 -18.71 10.85 5.08
N ALA A 47 -18.30 11.16 3.84
CA ALA A 47 -16.92 11.00 3.38
C ALA A 47 -15.95 11.81 4.24
N VAL A 48 -16.28 13.05 4.59
CA VAL A 48 -15.46 13.89 5.48
C VAL A 48 -15.30 13.24 6.86
N LYS A 49 -16.38 12.70 7.45
CA LYS A 49 -16.31 11.98 8.73
C LYS A 49 -15.43 10.74 8.65
N LEU A 50 -15.64 9.91 7.64
CA LEU A 50 -14.84 8.70 7.45
C LEU A 50 -13.35 9.02 7.25
N LYS A 51 -13.02 10.06 6.45
CA LYS A 51 -11.63 10.52 6.25
C LYS A 51 -10.97 11.05 7.53
N ARG A 52 -11.76 11.55 8.48
CA ARG A 52 -11.28 11.94 9.81
C ARG A 52 -11.06 10.75 10.74
N GLY A 53 -11.46 9.55 10.33
CA GLY A 53 -11.43 8.35 11.17
C GLY A 53 -12.67 8.20 12.06
N ASP A 54 -13.69 9.05 11.90
CA ASP A 54 -14.91 9.00 12.70
C ASP A 54 -15.74 7.76 12.32
N ASN A 55 -16.33 7.13 13.33
CA ASN A 55 -17.24 6.01 13.10
C ASN A 55 -18.57 6.50 12.52
N VAL A 56 -18.97 5.96 11.37
CA VAL A 56 -20.29 6.18 10.75
C VAL A 56 -21.14 4.92 10.93
N GLN A 57 -22.33 5.09 11.51
CA GLN A 57 -23.26 3.99 11.74
C GLN A 57 -23.73 3.37 10.41
N ASN A 58 -23.82 2.04 10.36
CA ASN A 58 -24.24 1.33 9.15
C ASN A 58 -25.63 1.76 8.66
N ARG A 59 -26.58 2.07 9.56
CA ARG A 59 -27.90 2.61 9.21
C ARG A 59 -27.80 3.94 8.44
N GLN A 60 -26.83 4.80 8.79
CA GLN A 60 -26.63 6.06 8.07
C GLN A 60 -26.13 5.81 6.65
N LEU A 61 -25.22 4.85 6.46
CA LEU A 61 -24.76 4.44 5.14
C LEU A 61 -25.91 3.86 4.30
N GLN A 62 -26.68 2.93 4.87
CA GLN A 62 -27.86 2.34 4.21
C GLN A 62 -28.94 3.35 3.82
N THR A 63 -29.01 4.49 4.51
CA THR A 63 -30.02 5.53 4.20
C THR A 63 -29.65 6.34 2.95
N TRP A 64 -28.35 6.51 2.68
CA TRP A 64 -27.87 7.42 1.62
C TRP A 64 -27.21 6.71 0.43
N LEU A 65 -26.77 5.48 0.61
CA LEU A 65 -26.33 4.60 -0.45
C LEU A 65 -27.52 3.84 -1.03
N SER A 66 -27.44 3.48 -2.32
CA SER A 66 -28.36 2.50 -2.90
C SER A 66 -28.12 1.11 -2.29
N VAL A 67 -29.03 0.18 -2.56
CA VAL A 67 -28.88 -1.22 -2.12
C VAL A 67 -27.58 -1.80 -2.68
N ASP A 68 -27.36 -1.67 -3.99
CA ASP A 68 -26.18 -2.19 -4.68
C ASP A 68 -24.87 -1.57 -4.16
N GLU A 69 -24.85 -0.24 -3.96
CA GLU A 69 -23.68 0.46 -3.40
C GLU A 69 -23.39 -0.01 -1.97
N TYR A 70 -24.44 -0.20 -1.15
CA TYR A 70 -24.25 -0.69 0.21
C TYR A 70 -23.74 -2.14 0.24
N GLU A 71 -24.26 -2.99 -0.65
CA GLU A 71 -23.80 -4.38 -0.82
C GLU A 71 -22.34 -4.44 -1.30
N GLN A 72 -21.91 -3.49 -2.12
CA GLN A 72 -20.51 -3.37 -2.57
C GLN A 72 -19.54 -3.26 -1.39
N ILE A 73 -19.91 -2.56 -0.30
CA ILE A 73 -19.07 -2.50 0.91
C ILE A 73 -18.83 -3.89 1.49
N ALA A 74 -19.86 -4.73 1.52
CA ALA A 74 -19.75 -6.09 2.05
C ALA A 74 -18.90 -6.97 1.12
N ALA A 75 -19.17 -6.91 -0.19
CA ALA A 75 -18.42 -7.66 -1.20
C ALA A 75 -16.93 -7.32 -1.19
N GLU A 76 -16.57 -6.03 -1.25
CA GLU A 76 -15.18 -5.58 -1.19
C GLU A 76 -14.49 -5.96 0.13
N TRP A 77 -15.22 -5.89 1.26
CA TRP A 77 -14.70 -6.33 2.55
C TRP A 77 -14.49 -7.84 2.62
N ASP A 78 -15.33 -8.63 1.96
CA ASP A 78 -15.18 -10.08 1.86
C ASP A 78 -13.98 -10.46 0.99
N THR A 79 -13.79 -9.80 -0.15
CA THR A 79 -12.55 -9.92 -0.96
C THR A 79 -11.31 -9.59 -0.13
N GLN A 80 -11.37 -8.52 0.67
CA GLN A 80 -10.30 -8.16 1.59
C GLN A 80 -10.05 -9.18 2.71
N LYS A 81 -11.05 -9.97 3.11
CA LYS A 81 -10.85 -11.11 4.02
C LYS A 81 -10.17 -12.29 3.31
N LEU A 82 -10.52 -12.56 2.06
CA LEU A 82 -9.87 -13.59 1.25
C LEU A 82 -8.38 -13.28 1.04
N PHE A 83 -8.04 -12.04 0.67
CA PHE A 83 -6.62 -11.64 0.57
C PHE A 83 -5.87 -11.84 1.89
N ARG A 84 -6.50 -11.56 3.04
CA ARG A 84 -5.87 -11.80 4.34
C ARG A 84 -5.64 -13.28 4.62
N GLU A 85 -6.50 -14.16 4.11
CA GLU A 85 -6.35 -15.60 4.24
C GLU A 85 -5.21 -16.11 3.36
N GLU A 86 -5.22 -15.73 2.07
CA GLU A 86 -4.17 -16.10 1.10
C GLU A 86 -2.78 -15.64 1.56
N LEU A 87 -2.68 -14.45 2.14
CA LEU A 87 -1.41 -13.88 2.62
C LEU A 87 -0.88 -14.56 3.90
N LYS A 88 -1.63 -15.45 4.55
CA LYS A 88 -1.10 -16.29 5.64
C LYS A 88 -0.04 -17.26 5.11
N ASP A 89 -0.25 -17.78 3.90
CA ASP A 89 0.63 -18.75 3.27
C ASP A 89 1.81 -18.05 2.58
N LYS A 90 2.69 -17.50 3.41
CA LYS A 90 3.93 -16.83 2.97
C LYS A 90 4.87 -17.82 2.24
N PRO A 91 5.39 -17.48 1.05
CA PRO A 91 6.41 -18.25 0.34
C PRO A 91 7.59 -18.67 1.22
N SER A 92 8.11 -19.89 1.01
CA SER A 92 9.22 -20.46 1.80
C SER A 92 10.47 -19.60 1.75
N GLU A 93 10.81 -19.07 0.58
CA GLU A 93 12.01 -18.25 0.39
C GLU A 93 11.96 -16.96 1.21
N LEU A 94 10.79 -16.33 1.29
CA LEU A 94 10.59 -15.15 2.13
C LEU A 94 10.73 -15.48 3.63
N LYS A 95 10.29 -16.67 4.07
CA LYS A 95 10.50 -17.13 5.45
C LYS A 95 11.99 -17.32 5.72
N ARG A 96 12.72 -17.95 4.79
CA ARG A 96 14.17 -18.16 4.86
C ARG A 96 14.93 -16.84 5.04
N TYR A 97 14.60 -15.83 4.23
CA TYR A 97 15.14 -14.48 4.37
C TYR A 97 14.81 -13.86 5.74
N GLU A 98 13.53 -13.90 6.12
CA GLU A 98 13.06 -13.27 7.34
C GLU A 98 13.69 -13.88 8.59
N ASP A 99 13.90 -15.20 8.62
CA ASP A 99 14.53 -15.89 9.74
C ASP A 99 16.01 -15.55 9.84
N LYS A 100 16.73 -15.51 8.72
CA LYS A 100 18.13 -15.06 8.68
C LYS A 100 18.27 -13.63 9.21
N LEU A 101 17.37 -12.75 8.79
CA LEU A 101 17.35 -11.37 9.25
C LEU A 101 17.02 -11.25 10.74
N LYS A 102 16.08 -12.07 11.27
CA LYS A 102 15.80 -12.13 12.71
C LYS A 102 17.04 -12.55 13.50
N GLU A 103 17.80 -13.54 13.02
CA GLU A 103 19.05 -13.96 13.66
C GLU A 103 20.07 -12.82 13.72
N ALA A 104 20.24 -12.07 12.61
CA ALA A 104 21.12 -10.91 12.56
C ALA A 104 20.72 -9.84 13.60
N ILE A 105 19.42 -9.53 13.70
CA ILE A 105 18.87 -8.60 14.70
C ILE A 105 19.15 -9.10 16.13
N MET A 106 18.96 -10.40 16.39
CA MET A 106 19.24 -10.99 17.70
C MET A 106 20.73 -10.88 18.07
N MET A 107 21.64 -11.10 17.12
CA MET A 107 23.09 -10.95 17.36
C MET A 107 23.46 -9.51 17.67
N ARG A 108 22.91 -8.53 16.94
CA ARG A 108 23.09 -7.09 17.22
C ARG A 108 22.63 -6.73 18.62
N ASN A 109 21.39 -7.09 18.97
CA ASN A 109 20.82 -6.80 20.29
C ASN A 109 21.66 -7.40 21.43
N ARG A 110 22.21 -8.61 21.22
CA ARG A 110 23.09 -9.26 22.18
C ARG A 110 24.45 -8.55 22.28
N SER A 111 24.99 -8.09 21.15
CA SER A 111 26.22 -7.29 21.10
C SER A 111 26.06 -6.00 21.90
N ASP A 112 24.97 -5.26 21.69
CA ASP A 112 24.67 -4.01 22.41
C ASP A 112 24.55 -4.24 23.92
N ALA A 113 23.99 -5.38 24.33
CA ALA A 113 23.96 -5.78 25.73
C ALA A 113 25.37 -6.08 26.29
N CYS A 114 26.27 -6.66 25.49
CA CYS A 114 27.67 -6.89 25.85
C CYS A 114 28.48 -5.58 25.93
N HIS A 115 28.29 -4.67 24.98
CA HIS A 115 28.90 -3.33 24.97
C HIS A 115 28.52 -2.55 26.23
N ARG A 116 27.22 -2.52 26.58
CA ARG A 116 26.71 -1.88 27.82
C ARG A 116 27.32 -2.46 29.10
N LYS A 117 27.75 -3.73 29.08
CA LYS A 117 28.40 -4.42 30.20
C LYS A 117 29.93 -4.31 30.17
N GLY A 118 30.51 -3.56 29.23
CA GLY A 118 31.96 -3.41 29.06
C GLY A 118 32.68 -4.64 28.49
N LYS A 119 31.95 -5.67 28.02
CA LYS A 119 32.52 -6.93 27.49
C LYS A 119 32.89 -6.80 26.00
N LYS A 120 33.89 -5.97 25.70
CA LYS A 120 34.26 -5.59 24.33
C LYS A 120 34.55 -6.79 23.41
N SER A 121 35.38 -7.74 23.85
CA SER A 121 35.77 -8.90 23.00
C SER A 121 34.59 -9.80 22.63
N ALA A 122 33.64 -10.00 23.56
CA ALA A 122 32.42 -10.75 23.28
C ALA A 122 31.49 -9.99 22.34
N ALA A 123 31.40 -8.66 22.48
CA ALA A 123 30.60 -7.82 21.61
C ALA A 123 31.11 -7.84 20.16
N TYR A 124 32.42 -7.64 19.94
CA TYR A 124 33.01 -7.73 18.60
C TYR A 124 32.77 -9.07 17.90
N LYS A 125 32.82 -10.19 18.64
CA LYS A 125 32.50 -11.51 18.08
C LYS A 125 31.03 -11.62 17.66
N LEU A 126 30.12 -10.95 18.36
CA LEU A 126 28.70 -10.91 18.00
C LEU A 126 28.42 -9.95 16.86
N ASP A 127 29.15 -8.83 16.79
CA ASP A 127 29.10 -7.88 15.69
C ASP A 127 29.53 -8.55 14.37
N GLY A 128 30.66 -9.26 14.35
CA GLY A 128 31.09 -9.98 13.15
C GLY A 128 30.12 -11.08 12.72
N LYS A 129 29.43 -11.73 13.67
CA LYS A 129 28.33 -12.67 13.34
C LYS A 129 27.10 -11.97 12.78
N CYS A 130 26.78 -10.78 13.29
CA CYS A 130 25.68 -9.97 12.77
C CYS A 130 25.98 -9.58 11.31
N GLU A 131 27.20 -9.12 11.03
CA GLU A 131 27.67 -8.77 9.69
C GLU A 131 27.55 -9.96 8.73
N SER A 132 28.09 -11.14 9.09
CA SER A 132 27.98 -12.33 8.24
C SER A 132 26.53 -12.75 7.98
N LEU A 133 25.65 -12.65 8.99
CA LEU A 133 24.24 -12.97 8.81
C LEU A 133 23.51 -11.94 7.94
N CYS A 134 23.97 -10.68 7.91
CA CYS A 134 23.41 -9.67 7.02
C CYS A 134 23.85 -9.90 5.57
N GLU A 135 25.09 -10.34 5.35
CA GLU A 135 25.57 -10.76 4.02
C GLU A 135 24.76 -11.96 3.49
N ASP A 136 24.60 -13.01 4.30
CA ASP A 136 23.73 -14.16 3.99
C ASP A 136 22.29 -13.72 3.64
N ALA A 137 21.73 -12.77 4.42
CA ALA A 137 20.38 -12.26 4.17
C ALA A 137 20.30 -11.51 2.84
N LEU A 138 21.32 -10.70 2.52
CA LEU A 138 21.39 -9.97 1.26
C LEU A 138 21.49 -10.91 0.05
N GLU A 139 22.27 -11.98 0.17
CA GLU A 139 22.37 -13.03 -0.87
C GLU A 139 21.01 -13.69 -1.11
N ILE A 140 20.35 -14.15 -0.04
CA ILE A 140 19.00 -14.73 -0.13
C ILE A 140 18.01 -13.74 -0.79
N LEU A 141 18.10 -12.47 -0.45
CA LEU A 141 17.24 -11.43 -1.02
C LEU A 141 17.45 -11.27 -2.52
N GLN A 142 18.70 -11.27 -2.98
CA GLN A 142 19.04 -11.21 -4.41
C GLN A 142 18.57 -12.48 -5.14
N GLU A 143 18.74 -13.66 -4.56
CA GLU A 143 18.21 -14.92 -5.11
C GLU A 143 16.69 -14.87 -5.30
N ILE A 144 15.96 -14.38 -4.29
CA ILE A 144 14.49 -14.25 -4.33
C ILE A 144 14.05 -13.39 -5.51
N VAL A 145 14.63 -12.21 -5.66
CA VAL A 145 14.23 -11.24 -6.70
C VAL A 145 14.67 -11.71 -8.09
N ALA A 146 15.83 -12.35 -8.19
CA ALA A 146 16.31 -12.92 -9.44
C ALA A 146 15.44 -14.10 -9.90
N ALA A 147 14.94 -14.91 -8.97
CA ALA A 147 14.05 -16.03 -9.27
C ALA A 147 12.62 -15.57 -9.59
N ASP A 148 12.09 -14.63 -8.80
CA ASP A 148 10.74 -14.10 -8.98
C ASP A 148 10.65 -12.64 -8.53
N ALA A 149 10.72 -11.73 -9.51
CA ALA A 149 10.59 -10.29 -9.28
C ALA A 149 9.21 -9.90 -8.69
N SER A 150 8.17 -10.73 -8.85
CA SER A 150 6.85 -10.43 -8.27
C SER A 150 6.87 -10.47 -6.74
N LEU A 151 7.82 -11.18 -6.13
CA LEU A 151 7.99 -11.25 -4.67
C LEU A 151 8.43 -9.93 -4.05
N GLN A 152 8.87 -8.96 -4.86
CA GLN A 152 9.17 -7.60 -4.41
C GLN A 152 8.01 -6.95 -3.65
N ILE A 153 6.74 -7.28 -4.00
CA ILE A 153 5.55 -6.75 -3.30
C ILE A 153 5.50 -7.10 -1.81
N TRP A 154 6.27 -8.10 -1.38
CA TRP A 154 6.32 -8.51 0.02
C TRP A 154 7.27 -7.68 0.88
N PHE A 155 8.05 -6.77 0.28
CA PHE A 155 9.01 -5.92 0.98
C PHE A 155 8.49 -4.50 1.17
N ASP A 156 8.96 -3.87 2.24
CA ASP A 156 8.54 -2.54 2.69
C ASP A 156 9.11 -1.37 1.87
N ARG A 157 9.88 -1.67 0.84
CA ARG A 157 10.51 -0.71 -0.08
C ARG A 157 10.86 -1.38 -1.40
N HIS A 158 11.07 -0.56 -2.42
CA HIS A 158 11.55 -1.05 -3.71
C HIS A 158 12.93 -1.69 -3.57
N LEU A 159 13.14 -2.83 -4.21
CA LEU A 159 14.41 -3.54 -4.21
C LEU A 159 15.23 -3.09 -5.42
N ASP A 160 16.30 -2.37 -5.16
CA ASP A 160 17.28 -1.96 -6.15
C ASP A 160 18.64 -2.49 -5.72
N PHE A 161 19.37 -3.12 -6.63
CA PHE A 161 20.73 -3.63 -6.40
C PHE A 161 21.75 -2.98 -7.34
N GLY A 162 21.36 -1.90 -8.03
CA GLY A 162 22.23 -1.12 -8.89
C GLY A 162 23.30 -0.33 -8.13
N HIS A 163 24.20 0.28 -8.89
CA HIS A 163 25.27 1.13 -8.36
C HIS A 163 24.67 2.38 -7.70
N GLY A 164 24.94 2.59 -6.41
CA GLY A 164 24.36 3.66 -5.62
C GLY A 164 23.04 3.30 -4.92
N SER A 165 22.66 2.02 -4.91
CA SER A 165 21.53 1.55 -4.10
C SER A 165 21.73 1.82 -2.60
N LEU A 166 20.60 2.06 -1.92
CA LEU A 166 20.54 2.15 -0.46
C LEU A 166 20.51 0.78 0.23
N ILE A 167 20.33 -0.32 -0.52
CA ILE A 167 20.28 -1.68 0.02
C ILE A 167 21.69 -2.28 0.00
N ASP A 168 22.20 -2.63 1.17
CA ASP A 168 23.48 -3.30 1.37
C ASP A 168 23.39 -4.31 2.53
N ALA A 169 24.52 -4.93 2.87
CA ALA A 169 24.63 -5.87 3.99
C ALA A 169 24.60 -5.18 5.37
N SER A 170 24.18 -3.92 5.46
CA SER A 170 23.97 -3.25 6.75
C SER A 170 22.57 -3.56 7.28
N LEU A 171 22.50 -3.91 8.57
CA LEU A 171 21.26 -4.36 9.21
C LEU A 171 20.05 -3.42 9.01
N GLY A 172 20.28 -2.10 9.05
CA GLY A 172 19.24 -1.08 8.91
C GLY A 172 18.81 -0.80 7.46
N ASN A 173 19.65 -1.17 6.50
CA ASN A 173 19.39 -0.99 5.07
C ASN A 173 18.68 -2.20 4.46
N LEU A 174 18.77 -3.37 5.10
CA LEU A 174 18.07 -4.58 4.69
C LEU A 174 16.54 -4.39 4.79
N PRO A 175 15.80 -4.60 3.69
CA PRO A 175 14.36 -4.39 3.63
C PRO A 175 13.63 -5.36 4.56
N ARG A 176 12.51 -4.90 5.12
CA ARG A 176 11.65 -5.72 6.00
C ARG A 176 10.47 -6.23 5.19
N LEU A 177 9.94 -7.39 5.54
CA LEU A 177 8.69 -7.84 4.94
C LEU A 177 7.53 -6.96 5.42
N VAL A 178 6.56 -6.66 4.55
CA VAL A 178 5.37 -5.85 4.88
C VAL A 178 4.53 -6.46 6.00
N THR A 179 4.60 -7.78 6.15
CA THR A 179 3.96 -8.57 7.20
C THR A 179 4.72 -8.57 8.54
N SER A 180 5.94 -8.04 8.58
CA SER A 180 6.76 -7.95 9.79
C SER A 180 6.20 -6.94 10.80
N ARG A 181 6.48 -7.20 12.08
CA ARG A 181 6.19 -6.30 13.21
C ARG A 181 7.37 -5.37 13.57
N SER A 182 8.45 -5.39 12.80
CA SER A 182 9.62 -4.54 13.07
C SER A 182 9.24 -3.05 13.01
N ILE A 183 9.83 -2.26 13.92
CA ILE A 183 9.70 -0.80 13.93
C ILE A 183 10.53 -0.13 12.82
N GLU A 184 11.53 -0.83 12.27
CA GLU A 184 12.38 -0.35 11.18
C GLU A 184 11.74 -0.55 9.80
N LYS A 185 10.50 -1.04 9.78
CA LYS A 185 9.71 -1.23 8.57
C LYS A 185 9.28 0.14 8.03
N LEU A 186 9.49 0.38 6.74
CA LEU A 186 9.20 1.68 6.11
C LEU A 186 7.78 1.82 5.56
N SER A 187 7.12 0.71 5.23
CA SER A 187 5.75 0.71 4.73
C SER A 187 4.93 -0.47 5.23
N ASP A 188 3.62 -0.27 5.31
CA ASP A 188 2.66 -1.34 5.54
C ASP A 188 2.31 -2.06 4.24
N ASP A 189 1.60 -3.18 4.36
CA ASP A 189 1.14 -3.97 3.22
C ASP A 189 0.05 -3.22 2.46
N SER A 190 0.41 -2.68 1.30
CA SER A 190 -0.49 -1.89 0.45
C SER A 190 -1.67 -2.69 -0.10
N ARG A 191 -1.61 -4.04 -0.06
CA ARG A 191 -2.71 -4.92 -0.51
C ARG A 191 -3.88 -4.95 0.48
N LEU A 192 -3.60 -4.64 1.75
CA LEU A 192 -4.57 -4.72 2.83
C LEU A 192 -5.16 -3.35 3.14
N VAL A 193 -6.46 -3.18 2.90
CA VAL A 193 -7.17 -1.95 3.26
C VAL A 193 -8.01 -2.15 4.51
N LYS A 194 -8.19 -1.10 5.31
CA LYS A 194 -9.05 -1.16 6.49
C LYS A 194 -10.51 -1.09 6.03
N LYS A 195 -11.42 -1.57 6.88
CA LYS A 195 -12.85 -1.51 6.58
C LYS A 195 -13.36 -0.07 6.40
N ILE A 196 -12.75 0.89 7.07
CA ILE A 196 -13.06 2.31 6.89
C ILE A 196 -12.68 2.81 5.49
N ASP A 197 -11.55 2.34 4.95
CA ASP A 197 -11.09 2.73 3.62
C ASP A 197 -12.01 2.15 2.52
N VAL A 198 -12.49 0.91 2.71
CA VAL A 198 -13.53 0.32 1.84
C VAL A 198 -14.80 1.18 1.86
N LYS A 199 -15.26 1.59 3.05
CA LYS A 199 -16.41 2.49 3.17
C LYS A 199 -16.17 3.85 2.47
N ILE A 200 -14.98 4.42 2.61
CA ILE A 200 -14.61 5.68 1.94
C ILE A 200 -14.67 5.50 0.43
N SER A 201 -14.04 4.45 -0.11
CA SER A 201 -14.00 4.12 -1.53
C SER A 201 -15.41 4.06 -2.12
N VAL A 202 -16.30 3.27 -1.52
CA VAL A 202 -17.67 3.13 -2.00
C VAL A 202 -18.45 4.44 -1.93
N VAL A 203 -18.30 5.22 -0.84
CA VAL A 203 -18.98 6.52 -0.71
C VAL A 203 -18.47 7.51 -1.76
N GLU A 204 -17.17 7.54 -2.02
CA GLU A 204 -16.57 8.39 -3.06
C GLU A 204 -17.02 7.97 -4.47
N CYS A 205 -17.11 6.67 -4.74
CA CYS A 205 -17.69 6.13 -5.96
C CYS A 205 -19.15 6.54 -6.13
N ALA A 206 -19.96 6.47 -5.06
CA ALA A 206 -21.36 6.92 -5.09
C ALA A 206 -21.46 8.43 -5.38
N ILE A 207 -20.63 9.25 -4.72
CA ILE A 207 -20.52 10.70 -4.98
C ILE A 207 -20.15 10.96 -6.44
N TYR A 208 -19.21 10.21 -6.98
CA TYR A 208 -18.79 10.33 -8.37
C TYR A 208 -19.90 9.91 -9.34
N SER A 209 -20.66 8.85 -9.06
CA SER A 209 -21.71 8.39 -9.97
C SER A 209 -22.95 9.29 -10.01
N ILE A 210 -23.22 10.09 -8.97
CA ILE A 210 -24.39 10.98 -8.94
C ILE A 210 -24.34 12.00 -10.09
N GLY A 211 -25.42 12.01 -10.89
CA GLY A 211 -25.58 12.90 -12.04
C GLY A 211 -24.72 12.53 -13.24
N ARG A 212 -24.19 11.31 -13.33
CA ARG A 212 -23.47 10.80 -14.51
C ARG A 212 -24.24 9.62 -15.08
N ASP A 213 -24.53 9.65 -16.38
CA ASP A 213 -25.39 8.66 -17.04
C ASP A 213 -24.66 7.34 -17.39
N THR A 214 -23.34 7.28 -17.16
CA THR A 214 -22.59 6.03 -17.27
C THR A 214 -22.83 5.16 -16.05
N THR A 215 -23.50 4.03 -16.24
CA THR A 215 -23.32 2.88 -15.36
C THR A 215 -21.83 2.52 -15.40
N VAL A 216 -21.11 2.75 -14.31
CA VAL A 216 -19.78 2.17 -14.13
C VAL A 216 -20.02 0.69 -13.92
N SER A 217 -20.13 -0.04 -15.02
CA SER A 217 -20.25 -1.49 -15.03
C SER A 217 -18.96 -2.05 -14.45
N SER A 218 -19.06 -2.71 -13.29
CA SER A 218 -17.95 -3.36 -12.56
C SER A 218 -17.21 -4.45 -13.38
N LYS A 219 -17.63 -4.73 -14.61
CA LYS A 219 -16.96 -5.64 -15.56
C LYS A 219 -16.16 -4.93 -16.66
N GLY A 220 -16.20 -3.60 -16.75
CA GLY A 220 -15.68 -2.82 -17.88
C GLY A 220 -14.35 -2.10 -17.67
N ASP A 221 -13.76 -2.16 -16.47
CA ASP A 221 -12.64 -1.28 -16.09
C ASP A 221 -11.34 -1.54 -16.87
N ARG A 222 -11.19 -2.73 -17.47
CA ARG A 222 -10.02 -3.08 -18.29
C ARG A 222 -9.96 -2.30 -19.61
N LEU A 223 -11.11 -2.05 -20.25
CA LEU A 223 -11.19 -1.39 -21.55
C LEU A 223 -11.06 0.13 -21.46
N MET A 224 -11.51 0.73 -20.35
CA MET A 224 -11.31 2.15 -20.10
C MET A 224 -9.82 2.42 -19.85
N LEU A 225 -9.16 1.63 -18.98
CA LEU A 225 -7.74 1.78 -18.69
C LEU A 225 -6.85 1.61 -19.93
N GLU A 226 -7.14 0.65 -20.82
CA GLU A 226 -6.41 0.49 -22.09
C GLU A 226 -6.54 1.69 -23.02
N LYS A 227 -7.74 2.29 -23.14
CA LYS A 227 -7.93 3.52 -23.92
C LYS A 227 -7.23 4.73 -23.30
N PHE A 228 -7.14 4.79 -21.98
CA PHE A 228 -6.46 5.87 -21.25
C PHE A 228 -4.93 5.77 -21.31
N LEU A 229 -4.36 4.56 -21.43
CA LEU A 229 -2.92 4.34 -21.55
C LEU A 229 -2.41 4.45 -22.99
N ASN A 230 -3.28 4.24 -23.99
CA ASN A 230 -2.91 4.23 -25.42
C ASN A 230 -3.22 5.53 -26.18
N THR A 231 -3.36 6.67 -25.50
CA THR A 231 -3.28 7.96 -26.20
C THR A 231 -1.83 8.44 -26.17
N ASP A 232 -1.08 8.02 -27.18
CA ASP A 232 0.20 8.61 -27.57
C ASP A 232 -0.04 10.08 -27.99
N ASP A 233 0.74 10.98 -27.38
CA ASP A 233 1.26 12.23 -27.96
C ASP A 233 2.65 12.48 -27.33
#